data_AF-W0RSN3-F1
#
_entry.id   AF-W0RSN3-F1
#
_cell.length_a   1.000
_cell.length_b   1.000
_cell.length_c   1.000
_cell.angle_alpha   90.00
_cell.angle_beta   90.00
_cell.angle_gamma   90.00
#
_symmetry.space_group_name_H-M   'P 1'
#
loop_
_entity.id
_entity.type
_entity.pdbx_description
1 polymer ?
#
loop_
_entity_poly.entity_id
_entity_poly.type
_entity_poly.pdbx_seq_one_letter_code
_entity_poly.pdbx_strand_id
1 'polypeptide(L)'
;MGAEAPTAADATRDQLVTHLRADAAAHDADLFDAIGRRFDDVARRFPRAVGPGIGRLRVALTFWDGWIDARNNGWPDGPIHRSAWAGLARGVAADLEADREIADPLVRERFDVAANTCLNDRMRALTVRLRDR
;
A
#
# COMPACT_ATOMS: atom_id res chain seq x y z
N MET A 1 -3.67 -26.53 -21.86
CA MET A 1 -3.43 -25.71 -20.65
C MET A 1 -3.93 -24.31 -20.96
N GLY A 2 -5.16 -23.98 -20.58
CA GLY A 2 -5.63 -22.61 -20.67
C GLY A 2 -4.96 -21.84 -19.54
N ALA A 3 -4.20 -20.78 -19.86
CA ALA A 3 -3.79 -19.83 -18.84
C ALA A 3 -5.09 -19.21 -18.28
N GLU A 4 -5.40 -19.48 -17.01
CA GLU A 4 -6.42 -18.72 -16.31
C GLU A 4 -6.08 -17.24 -16.45
N ALA A 5 -7.06 -16.44 -16.88
CA ALA A 5 -6.86 -15.01 -17.02
C ALA A 5 -6.39 -14.43 -15.67
N PRO A 6 -5.43 -13.49 -15.67
CA PRO A 6 -4.95 -12.89 -14.44
C PRO A 6 -6.13 -12.34 -13.65
N THR A 7 -6.23 -12.73 -12.39
CA THR A 7 -7.34 -12.33 -11.55
C THR A 7 -7.27 -10.82 -11.29
N ALA A 8 -8.38 -10.20 -10.89
CA ALA A 8 -8.37 -8.79 -10.48
C ALA A 8 -7.38 -8.52 -9.32
N ALA A 9 -7.12 -9.54 -8.49
CA ALA A 9 -6.12 -9.48 -7.43
C ALA A 9 -4.69 -9.45 -7.99
N ASP A 10 -4.39 -10.24 -9.03
CA ASP A 10 -3.08 -10.23 -9.68
C ASP A 10 -2.80 -8.88 -10.35
N ALA A 11 -3.77 -8.34 -11.09
CA ALA A 11 -3.64 -7.01 -11.70
C ALA A 11 -3.46 -5.89 -10.66
N THR A 12 -4.08 -6.02 -9.48
CA THR A 12 -3.92 -5.08 -8.37
C THR A 12 -2.56 -5.22 -7.70
N ARG A 13 -2.08 -6.45 -7.50
CA ARG A 13 -0.73 -6.73 -7.00
C ARG A 13 0.31 -6.07 -7.90
N ASP A 14 0.23 -6.26 -9.21
CA ASP A 14 1.20 -5.71 -10.16
C ASP A 14 1.21 -4.18 -10.15
N GLN A 15 0.03 -3.55 -10.03
CA GLN A 15 -0.08 -2.10 -9.88
C GLN A 15 0.57 -1.62 -8.58
N LEU A 16 0.29 -2.27 -7.45
CA LEU A 16 0.90 -1.92 -6.17
C LEU A 16 2.43 -2.06 -6.21
N VAL A 17 2.95 -3.17 -6.73
CA VAL A 17 4.40 -3.40 -6.89
C VAL A 17 5.03 -2.29 -7.73
N THR A 18 4.42 -1.99 -8.88
CA THR A 18 4.92 -0.97 -9.81
C THR A 18 4.96 0.40 -9.14
N HIS A 19 3.87 0.81 -8.49
CA HIS A 19 3.77 2.14 -7.91
C HIS A 19 4.58 2.31 -6.62
N LEU A 20 4.65 1.30 -5.76
CA LEU A 20 5.51 1.34 -4.57
C LEU A 20 6.98 1.49 -4.94
N ARG A 21 7.43 0.79 -6.00
CA ARG A 21 8.80 0.93 -6.52
C ARG A 21 9.06 2.31 -7.12
N ALA A 22 8.11 2.83 -7.91
CA ALA A 22 8.22 4.15 -8.50
C ALA A 22 8.27 5.24 -7.41
N ASP A 23 7.44 5.14 -6.38
CA ASP A 23 7.41 6.08 -5.27
C ASP A 23 8.66 5.97 -4.38
N ALA A 24 9.23 4.77 -4.21
CA ALA A 24 10.52 4.59 -3.55
C ALA A 24 11.66 5.24 -4.33
N ALA A 25 11.67 5.12 -5.66
CA ALA A 25 12.63 5.82 -6.50
C ALA A 25 12.47 7.34 -6.43
N ALA A 26 11.22 7.83 -6.42
CA ALA A 26 10.93 9.26 -6.24
C ALA A 26 11.40 9.77 -4.88
N HIS A 27 11.17 9.02 -3.80
CA HIS A 27 11.62 9.37 -2.46
C HIS A 27 13.14 9.50 -2.39
N ASP A 28 13.88 8.52 -2.93
CA ASP A 28 15.34 8.55 -2.93
C ASP A 28 15.91 9.69 -3.79
N ALA A 29 15.15 10.17 -4.77
CA ALA A 29 15.48 11.34 -5.57
C ALA A 29 14.99 12.66 -4.95
N ASP A 30 14.50 12.65 -3.71
CA ASP A 30 13.87 13.78 -3.01
C ASP A 30 12.66 14.40 -3.75
N LEU A 31 12.04 13.64 -4.66
CA LEU A 31 10.85 14.03 -5.44
C LEU A 31 9.55 13.68 -4.68
N PHE A 32 9.39 14.21 -3.47
CA PHE A 32 8.26 13.86 -2.59
C PHE A 32 6.88 14.13 -3.20
N ASP A 33 6.76 15.18 -4.02
CA ASP A 33 5.50 15.54 -4.70
C ASP A 33 5.05 14.53 -5.76
N ALA A 34 5.93 13.59 -6.15
CA ALA A 34 5.60 12.51 -7.06
C ALA A 34 4.96 11.31 -6.33
N ILE A 35 5.22 11.15 -5.02
CA ILE A 35 4.71 10.02 -4.22
C ILE A 35 3.18 10.03 -4.20
N GLY A 36 2.55 8.88 -4.38
CA GLY A 36 1.10 8.71 -4.22
C GLY A 36 0.24 9.33 -5.32
N ARG A 37 0.80 9.88 -6.40
CA ARG A 37 0.00 10.47 -7.50
C ARG A 37 -0.99 9.50 -8.14
N ARG A 38 -0.71 8.20 -8.06
CA ARG A 38 -1.56 7.13 -8.60
C ARG A 38 -2.39 6.41 -7.55
N PHE A 39 -2.30 6.84 -6.29
CA PHE A 39 -2.97 6.19 -5.18
C PHE A 39 -4.48 6.12 -5.39
N ASP A 40 -5.13 7.25 -5.69
CA ASP A 40 -6.59 7.32 -5.85
C ASP A 40 -7.10 6.36 -6.94
N ASP A 41 -6.37 6.25 -8.05
CA ASP A 41 -6.74 5.38 -9.17
C ASP A 41 -6.61 3.89 -8.81
N VAL A 42 -5.54 3.52 -8.10
CA VAL A 42 -5.32 2.14 -7.63
C VAL A 42 -6.33 1.78 -6.55
N ALA A 43 -6.55 2.67 -5.58
CA ALA A 43 -7.47 2.46 -4.48
C ALA A 43 -8.92 2.31 -4.96
N ARG A 44 -9.34 3.09 -5.97
CA ARG A 44 -10.68 2.98 -6.59
C ARG A 44 -10.91 1.62 -7.27
N ARG A 45 -9.86 1.06 -7.88
CA ARG A 45 -9.90 -0.24 -8.58
C ARG A 45 -9.67 -1.43 -7.67
N PHE A 46 -9.37 -1.17 -6.39
CA PHE A 46 -9.00 -2.21 -5.45
C PHE A 46 -10.13 -3.27 -5.33
N PRO A 47 -9.80 -4.58 -5.32
CA PRO A 47 -10.81 -5.63 -5.33
C PRO A 47 -11.72 -5.55 -4.10
N ARG A 48 -13.02 -5.56 -4.33
CA ARG A 48 -14.04 -5.63 -3.26
C ARG A 48 -14.20 -7.04 -2.69
N ALA A 49 -13.70 -8.05 -3.40
CA ALA A 49 -13.77 -9.44 -2.98
C ALA A 49 -13.06 -9.64 -1.64
N VAL A 50 -13.56 -10.60 -0.86
CA VAL A 50 -12.93 -11.08 0.36
C VAL A 50 -12.40 -12.47 0.07
N GLY A 51 -11.10 -12.68 0.26
CA GLY A 51 -10.47 -13.97 -0.02
C GLY A 51 -9.03 -14.04 0.46
N PRO A 52 -8.46 -15.26 0.57
CA PRO A 52 -7.05 -15.46 0.89
C PRO A 52 -6.20 -14.78 -0.20
N GLY A 53 -5.37 -13.82 0.20
CA GLY A 53 -4.56 -12.99 -0.72
C GLY A 53 -4.97 -11.52 -0.79
N ILE A 54 -6.22 -11.17 -0.47
CA ILE A 54 -6.63 -9.76 -0.38
C ILE A 54 -6.05 -9.08 0.86
N GLY A 55 -5.73 -9.84 1.92
CA GLY A 55 -5.14 -9.34 3.16
C GLY A 55 -3.85 -8.55 2.93
N ARG A 56 -2.83 -9.18 2.34
CA ARG A 56 -1.55 -8.52 2.02
C ARG A 56 -1.69 -7.32 1.08
N LEU A 57 -2.61 -7.38 0.11
CA LEU A 57 -2.87 -6.24 -0.78
C LEU A 57 -3.46 -5.05 0.00
N ARG A 58 -4.32 -5.31 0.99
CA ARG A 58 -4.87 -4.26 1.86
C ARG A 58 -3.80 -3.68 2.78
N VAL A 59 -2.92 -4.52 3.32
CA VAL A 59 -1.76 -4.06 4.11
C VAL A 59 -0.90 -3.12 3.27
N ALA A 60 -0.57 -3.51 2.04
CA ALA A 60 0.22 -2.69 1.14
C ALA A 60 -0.46 -1.36 0.75
N LEU A 61 -1.77 -1.38 0.47
CA LEU A 61 -2.54 -0.18 0.19
C LEU A 61 -2.57 0.77 1.41
N THR A 62 -2.75 0.21 2.61
CA THR A 62 -2.82 0.98 3.86
C THR A 62 -1.45 1.56 4.23
N PHE A 63 -0.37 0.81 4.00
CA PHE A 63 1.00 1.31 4.10
C PHE A 63 1.22 2.50 3.15
N TRP A 64 0.77 2.38 1.90
CA TRP A 64 0.92 3.45 0.92
C TRP A 64 0.13 4.71 1.30
N ASP A 65 -1.11 4.58 1.80
CA ASP A 65 -1.87 5.69 2.37
C ASP A 65 -1.14 6.35 3.54
N GLY A 66 -0.61 5.56 4.47
CA GLY A 66 0.18 6.04 5.61
C GLY A 66 1.43 6.81 5.19
N TRP A 67 2.08 6.38 4.10
CA TRP A 67 3.23 7.07 3.54
C TRP A 67 2.85 8.43 2.95
N ILE A 68 1.74 8.49 2.20
CA ILE A 68 1.22 9.74 1.62
C ILE A 68 0.81 10.72 2.71
N ASP A 69 0.17 10.22 3.75
CA ASP A 69 -0.22 10.99 4.93
C ASP A 69 1.02 11.53 5.67
N ALA A 70 2.03 10.71 5.92
CA ALA A 70 3.29 11.16 6.51
C ALA A 70 3.95 12.27 5.68
N ARG A 71 4.00 12.12 4.35
CA ARG A 71 4.49 13.17 3.44
C ARG A 71 3.68 14.47 3.58
N ASN A 72 2.36 14.37 3.48
CA ASN A 72 1.46 15.53 3.48
C ASN A 72 1.53 16.32 4.79
N ASN A 73 1.86 15.65 5.89
CA ASN A 73 2.02 16.25 7.21
C ASN A 73 3.47 16.60 7.56
N GLY A 74 4.37 16.63 6.57
CA GLY A 74 5.75 17.10 6.76
C GLY A 74 6.66 16.14 7.52
N TRP A 75 6.39 14.83 7.45
CA TRP A 75 7.14 13.77 8.12
C TRP A 75 7.12 13.90 9.65
N PRO A 76 5.95 13.74 10.28
CA PRO A 76 5.83 13.89 11.72
C PRO A 76 6.72 12.89 12.47
N ASP A 77 7.18 13.28 13.65
CA ASP A 77 7.91 12.38 14.54
C ASP A 77 7.06 11.15 14.86
N GLY A 78 7.63 9.98 14.61
CA GLY A 78 6.92 8.74 14.67
C GLY A 78 7.82 7.52 14.53
N PRO A 79 7.23 6.33 14.57
CA PRO A 79 7.98 5.08 14.59
C PRO A 79 8.64 4.74 13.25
N ILE A 80 8.26 5.42 12.16
CA ILE A 80 8.88 5.26 10.84
C ILE A 80 9.53 6.59 10.48
N HIS A 81 10.86 6.63 10.51
CA HIS A 81 11.62 7.80 10.09
C HIS A 81 11.48 8.05 8.58
N ARG A 82 11.56 9.31 8.12
CA ARG A 82 11.45 9.69 6.70
C ARG A 82 12.25 8.76 5.78
N SER A 83 13.52 8.55 6.09
CA SER A 83 14.44 7.72 5.30
C SER A 83 14.11 6.23 5.26
N ALA A 84 13.29 5.72 6.18
CA ALA A 84 12.93 4.31 6.23
C ALA A 84 11.81 3.94 5.23
N TRP A 85 10.95 4.91 4.86
CA TRP A 85 9.77 4.64 4.05
C TRP A 85 10.09 4.01 2.69
N ALA A 86 11.10 4.51 1.97
CA ALA A 86 11.48 3.95 0.67
C ALA A 86 12.00 2.51 0.77
N GLY A 87 12.76 2.21 1.83
CA GLY A 87 13.23 0.84 2.12
C GLY A 87 12.08 -0.12 2.42
N LEU A 88 11.13 0.32 3.27
CA LEU A 88 9.93 -0.46 3.58
C LEU A 88 9.06 -0.70 2.34
N ALA A 89 8.88 0.32 1.49
CA ALA A 89 8.11 0.21 0.25
C ALA A 89 8.69 -0.83 -0.71
N ARG A 90 10.04 -0.91 -0.81
CA ARG A 90 10.72 -1.95 -1.58
C ARG A 90 10.53 -3.34 -1.00
N GLY A 91 10.60 -3.47 0.33
CA GLY A 91 10.32 -4.73 1.03
C GLY A 91 8.91 -5.23 0.76
N VAL A 92 7.91 -4.36 0.95
CA VAL A 92 6.50 -4.66 0.65
C VAL A 92 6.32 -5.05 -0.82
N ALA A 93 6.92 -4.30 -1.77
CA ALA A 93 6.84 -4.63 -3.18
C ALA A 93 7.50 -5.98 -3.52
N ALA A 94 8.62 -6.33 -2.88
CA ALA A 94 9.29 -7.62 -3.07
C ALA A 94 8.45 -8.79 -2.52
N ASP A 95 7.83 -8.63 -1.35
CA ASP A 95 6.94 -9.62 -0.77
C ASP A 95 5.71 -9.85 -1.65
N LEU A 96 5.10 -8.75 -2.14
CA LEU A 96 4.00 -8.83 -3.08
C LEU A 96 4.39 -9.54 -4.38
N GLU A 97 5.50 -9.14 -5.02
CA GLU A 97 5.97 -9.74 -6.27
C GLU A 97 6.26 -11.24 -6.13
N ALA A 98 6.79 -11.66 -4.98
CA ALA A 98 7.04 -13.07 -4.70
C ALA A 98 5.80 -13.84 -4.22
N ASP A 99 4.63 -13.20 -4.26
CA ASP A 99 3.34 -13.69 -3.77
C ASP A 99 3.36 -14.22 -2.33
N ARG A 100 4.14 -13.55 -1.48
CA ARG A 100 4.29 -13.87 -0.06
C ARG A 100 3.52 -12.89 0.82
N GLU A 101 3.25 -13.32 2.05
CA GLU A 101 2.78 -12.41 3.09
C GLU A 101 3.85 -11.37 3.41
N ILE A 102 3.42 -10.16 3.79
CA ILE A 102 4.35 -9.07 4.13
C ILE A 102 5.17 -9.49 5.36
N ALA A 103 6.48 -9.59 5.21
CA ALA A 103 7.38 -10.13 6.23
C ALA A 103 7.74 -9.09 7.30
N ASP A 104 7.74 -7.81 6.93
CA ASP A 104 8.19 -6.74 7.81
C ASP A 104 7.23 -6.57 9.02
N PRO A 105 7.74 -6.75 10.26
CA PRO A 105 6.90 -6.72 11.46
C PRO A 105 6.36 -5.31 11.75
N LEU A 106 7.12 -4.26 11.43
CA LEU A 106 6.69 -2.88 11.62
C LEU A 106 5.54 -2.55 10.67
N VAL A 107 5.63 -2.99 9.42
CA VAL A 107 4.55 -2.80 8.43
C VAL A 107 3.29 -3.55 8.86
N ARG A 108 3.43 -4.80 9.31
CA ARG A 108 2.30 -5.59 9.80
C ARG A 108 1.65 -4.98 11.04
N GLU A 109 2.44 -4.66 12.07
CA GLU A 109 1.93 -4.09 13.31
C GLU A 109 1.20 -2.77 13.08
N ARG A 110 1.63 -1.98 12.10
CA ARG A 110 1.08 -0.63 11.85
C ARG A 110 0.02 -0.56 10.77
N PHE A 111 -0.01 -1.50 9.83
CA PHE A 111 -0.87 -1.40 8.64
C PHE A 111 -1.71 -2.64 8.38
N ASP A 112 -1.56 -3.70 9.18
CA ASP A 112 -2.49 -4.82 9.14
C ASP A 112 -3.79 -4.50 9.87
N VAL A 113 -4.83 -4.33 9.06
CA VAL A 113 -6.20 -4.03 9.46
C VAL A 113 -6.84 -5.19 10.23
N ALA A 114 -6.43 -6.43 9.97
CA ALA A 114 -6.90 -7.60 10.73
C ALA A 114 -6.32 -7.62 12.14
N ALA A 115 -5.11 -7.07 12.32
CA ALA A 115 -4.45 -6.93 13.61
C ALA A 115 -4.84 -5.63 14.35
N ASN A 116 -5.29 -4.58 13.64
CA ASN A 116 -5.61 -3.28 14.22
C ASN A 116 -7.02 -2.77 13.88
N THR A 117 -7.91 -2.80 14.87
CA THR A 117 -9.31 -2.33 14.75
C THR A 117 -9.41 -0.85 14.38
N CYS A 118 -8.49 0.01 14.85
CA CYS A 118 -8.48 1.45 14.54
C CYS A 118 -8.11 1.73 13.06
N LEU A 119 -7.30 0.87 12.44
CA LEU A 119 -7.02 0.94 11.01
C LEU A 119 -8.19 0.48 10.15
N ASN A 120 -9.10 -0.33 10.70
CA ASN A 120 -10.33 -0.72 10.03
C ASN A 120 -11.26 0.50 9.83
N ASP A 121 -11.32 1.40 10.83
CA ASP A 121 -12.02 2.68 10.69
C ASP A 121 -11.34 3.62 9.69
N ARG A 122 -10.00 3.67 9.68
CA ARG A 122 -9.25 4.44 8.66
C ARG A 122 -9.50 3.90 7.25
N MET A 123 -9.47 2.58 7.06
CA MET A 123 -9.78 1.94 5.77
C MET A 123 -11.23 2.14 5.35
N ARG A 124 -12.16 2.11 6.30
CA ARG A 124 -13.57 2.44 6.04
C ARG A 124 -13.71 3.90 5.64
N ALA A 125 -13.03 4.82 6.32
CA ALA A 125 -12.99 6.24 5.98
C ALA A 125 -12.36 6.48 4.61
N LEU A 126 -11.30 5.74 4.25
CA LEU A 126 -10.68 5.77 2.93
C LEU A 126 -11.63 5.28 1.84
N THR A 127 -12.33 4.17 2.10
CA THR A 127 -13.36 3.63 1.20
C THR A 127 -14.51 4.61 1.00
N VAL A 128 -14.92 5.34 2.05
CA VAL A 128 -15.94 6.41 1.97
C VAL A 128 -15.40 7.60 1.18
N ARG A 129 -14.17 8.07 1.44
CA ARG A 129 -13.53 9.16 0.69
C ARG A 129 -13.43 8.88 -0.80
N LEU A 130 -13.15 7.63 -1.18
CA LEU A 130 -13.09 7.20 -2.58
C LEU A 130 -14.48 7.11 -3.23
N ARG A 131 -15.58 7.19 -2.46
CA ARG A 131 -16.96 7.10 -2.94
C ARG A 131 -17.57 8.47 -3.26
N ASP A 132 -17.09 9.53 -2.61
CA ASP A 132 -17.65 10.90 -2.66
C ASP A 132 -16.94 11.83 -3.68
N ARG A 133 -16.12 11.29 -4.59
CA ARG A 133 -15.37 12.06 -5.58
C ARG A 133 -15.48 11.48 -6.98
#